data_AF-A0A412PF52-F1
#
_entry.id   AF-A0A412PF52-F1
#
_cell.length_a   1.000
_cell.length_b   1.000
_cell.length_c   1.000
_cell.angle_alpha   90.00
_cell.angle_beta   90.00
_cell.angle_gamma   90.00
#
_symmetry.space_group_name_H-M   'P 1'
#
loop_
_entity.id
_entity.type
_entity.pdbx_description
1 polymer ?
#
loop_
_entity_poly.entity_id
_entity_poly.type
_entity_poly.pdbx_seq_one_letter_code
_entity_poly.pdbx_strand_id
1 'polypeptide(L)' 'MASGVKVNKNESTMASLQKRLPHWIHHTRVDESNVNGIVYLPKCDCSECGYTVSFEKPVCPHCHVKMNVFQKK' A
#
# COMPACT_ATOMS: atom_id res chain seq x y z
N MET A 1 7.41 9.52 -25.94
CA MET A 1 8.34 9.80 -24.83
C MET A 1 8.43 8.54 -23.98
N ALA A 2 9.57 7.84 -23.98
CA ALA A 2 9.74 6.61 -23.23
C ALA A 2 10.14 6.93 -21.79
N SER A 3 9.18 6.86 -20.85
CA SER A 3 9.43 7.07 -19.43
C SER A 3 10.14 5.85 -18.84
N GLY A 4 11.47 5.83 -18.93
CA GLY A 4 12.30 4.78 -18.33
C GLY A 4 12.16 4.72 -16.80
N VAL A 5 12.08 3.51 -16.25
CA VAL A 5 12.02 3.25 -14.81
C VAL A 5 13.45 3.29 -14.25
N LYS A 6 13.76 4.27 -13.39
CA LYS A 6 15.03 4.31 -12.66
C LYS A 6 14.96 3.36 -11.47
N VAL A 7 15.78 2.31 -11.49
CA VAL A 7 15.95 1.35 -10.38
C VAL A 7 17.34 1.53 -9.75
N ASN A 8 17.40 1.47 -8.43
CA ASN A 8 18.63 1.66 -7.67
C ASN A 8 19.42 0.33 -7.60
N LYS A 9 20.74 0.38 -7.38
CA LYS A 9 21.69 -0.74 -7.58
C LYS A 9 21.40 -2.02 -6.75
N ASN A 10 20.45 -1.96 -5.81
CA ASN A 10 20.13 -3.05 -4.89
C ASN A 10 18.61 -3.36 -4.83
N GLU A 11 17.79 -2.74 -5.69
CA GLU A 11 16.33 -2.89 -5.68
C GLU A 11 15.88 -3.64 -6.94
N SER A 12 15.16 -4.75 -6.77
CA SER A 12 14.57 -5.51 -7.88
C SER A 12 13.62 -4.60 -8.66
N THR A 13 13.69 -4.63 -10.00
CA THR A 13 12.76 -3.91 -10.88
C THR A 13 11.29 -4.09 -10.49
N MET A 14 10.94 -5.30 -10.04
CA MET A 14 9.62 -5.64 -9.52
C MET A 14 9.21 -4.84 -8.27
N ALA A 15 10.14 -4.60 -7.33
CA ALA A 15 9.87 -3.85 -6.10
C ALA A 15 9.65 -2.35 -6.38
N SER A 16 10.41 -1.78 -7.32
CA SER A 16 10.24 -0.39 -7.73
C SER A 16 8.96 -0.17 -8.55
N LEU A 17 8.54 -1.16 -9.34
CA LEU A 17 7.24 -1.17 -10.02
C LEU A 17 6.08 -1.28 -9.02
N GLN A 18 6.20 -2.14 -8.00
CA GLN A 18 5.20 -2.29 -6.94
C GLN A 18 4.93 -0.98 -6.18
N LYS A 19 5.97 -0.17 -5.92
CA LYS A 19 5.82 1.16 -5.30
C LYS A 19 4.99 2.14 -6.14
N ARG A 20 4.90 1.95 -7.46
CA ARG A 20 4.13 2.80 -8.37
C ARG A 20 2.68 2.32 -8.58
N LEU A 21 2.35 1.11 -8.16
CA LEU A 21 0.98 0.61 -8.30
C LEU A 21 0.12 1.18 -7.16
N PRO A 22 -1.09 1.70 -7.46
CA PRO A 22 -2.01 2.13 -6.42
C PRO A 22 -2.30 1.00 -5.44
N HIS A 23 -2.02 1.22 -4.16
CA HIS A 23 -2.21 0.27 -3.07
C HIS A 23 -2.73 0.95 -1.80
N TRP A 24 -3.25 0.16 -0.88
CA TRP A 24 -3.65 0.60 0.46
C TRP A 24 -2.45 0.56 1.42
N ILE A 25 -2.24 1.66 2.14
CA ILE A 25 -1.23 1.79 3.19
C ILE A 25 -1.88 1.41 4.51
N HIS A 26 -1.42 0.30 5.12
CA HIS A 26 -1.94 -0.18 6.39
C HIS A 26 -1.21 0.48 7.55
N HIS A 27 -1.98 0.95 8.53
CA HIS A 27 -1.42 1.49 9.76
C HIS A 27 -1.21 0.40 10.79
N THR A 28 -0.08 0.46 11.50
CA THR A 28 0.19 -0.38 12.66
C THR A 28 0.36 0.50 13.90
N ARG A 29 -0.02 -0.04 15.06
CA ARG A 29 0.29 0.55 16.37
C ARG A 29 1.13 -0.44 17.15
N VAL A 30 2.06 0.08 17.95
CA VAL A 30 2.79 -0.72 18.93
C VAL A 30 1.84 -1.03 20.08
N ASP A 31 1.78 -2.30 20.46
CA ASP A 31 0.92 -2.81 21.52
C ASP A 31 1.67 -3.92 22.26
N GLU A 32 2.19 -3.60 23.44
CA GLU A 32 3.05 -4.49 24.24
C GLU A 32 2.29 -5.71 24.78
N SER A 33 0.96 -5.69 24.73
CA SER A 33 0.12 -6.83 25.09
C SER A 33 -0.07 -7.82 23.93
N ASN A 34 0.35 -7.44 22.71
CA ASN A 34 0.29 -8.31 21.55
C ASN A 34 1.59 -9.14 21.44
N VAL A 35 1.46 -10.42 21.10
CA VAL A 35 2.58 -11.37 20.97
C VAL A 35 3.67 -10.87 20.01
N ASN A 36 3.26 -10.14 18.95
CA ASN A 36 4.19 -9.58 17.96
C ASN A 36 4.60 -8.13 18.27
N GLY A 37 4.12 -7.54 19.38
CA GLY A 37 4.36 -6.14 19.76
C GLY A 37 3.69 -5.10 18.86
N ILE A 38 2.97 -5.52 17.81
CA ILE A 38 2.26 -4.64 16.87
C ILE A 38 0.84 -5.13 16.59
N VAL A 39 -0.09 -4.19 16.48
CA VAL A 39 -1.48 -4.41 16.05
C VAL A 39 -1.70 -3.69 14.73
N TYR A 40 -2.27 -4.38 13.75
CA TYR A 40 -2.76 -3.76 12.52
C TYR A 40 -4.07 -3.03 12.80
N LEU A 41 -4.14 -1.75 12.47
CA LEU A 41 -5.38 -0.99 12.57
C LEU A 41 -6.27 -1.31 11.36
N PRO A 42 -7.61 -1.25 11.53
CA PRO A 42 -8.54 -1.39 10.41
C PRO A 42 -8.50 -0.20 9.43
N LYS A 43 -7.78 0.87 9.78
CA LYS A 43 -7.65 2.06 8.94
C LYS A 43 -6.55 1.86 7.91
N CYS A 44 -6.86 2.17 6.66
CA CYS A 44 -5.94 2.11 5.54
C CYS A 44 -6.01 3.41 4.75
N ASP A 45 -4.87 3.90 4.24
CA ASP A 45 -4.83 5.11 3.42
C ASP A 45 -4.59 4.80 1.94
N CYS A 46 -5.24 5.56 1.07
CA CYS A 46 -4.99 5.51 -0.36
C CYS A 46 -3.59 6.06 -0.66
N SER A 47 -2.69 5.26 -1.22
CA SER A 47 -1.35 5.73 -1.65
C SER A 47 -1.39 6.90 -2.64
N GLU A 48 -2.40 6.97 -3.51
CA GLU A 48 -2.50 8.02 -4.54
C GLU A 48 -3.06 9.36 -4.02
N CYS A 49 -4.10 9.35 -3.17
CA CYS A 49 -4.78 10.58 -2.73
C CYS A 49 -4.79 10.82 -1.22
N GLY A 50 -4.23 9.90 -0.42
CA GLY A 50 -4.17 10.02 1.04
C GLY A 50 -5.50 9.79 1.77
N TYR A 51 -6.59 9.46 1.07
CA TYR A 51 -7.89 9.25 1.70
C TYR A 51 -7.91 7.98 2.56
N THR A 52 -8.35 8.12 3.82
CA THR A 52 -8.46 7.01 4.79
C THR A 52 -9.77 6.26 4.63
N VAL A 53 -9.69 4.93 4.55
CA VAL A 53 -10.83 4.01 4.58
C VAL A 53 -10.72 3.04 5.75
N SER A 54 -11.86 2.56 6.25
CA SER A 54 -11.91 1.56 7.34
C SER A 54 -11.81 0.11 6.85
N PHE A 55 -11.78 -0.10 5.54
CA PHE A 55 -11.65 -1.42 4.92
C PHE A 55 -11.09 -1.28 3.51
N GLU A 56 -10.23 -2.21 3.11
CA GLU A 56 -9.69 -2.24 1.76
C GLU A 56 -10.80 -2.49 0.73
N LYS A 57 -10.85 -1.62 -0.28
CA LYS A 57 -11.78 -1.73 -1.40
C LYS A 57 -11.00 -1.92 -2.71
N PRO A 58 -11.55 -2.59 -3.72
CA PRO A 58 -10.90 -2.70 -5.03
C PRO A 58 -10.75 -1.34 -5.74
N VAL A 59 -11.49 -0.31 -5.30
CA VAL A 59 -11.46 1.04 -5.87
C VAL A 59 -11.47 2.05 -4.72
N CYS A 60 -10.64 3.09 -4.81
CA CYS A 60 -10.68 4.18 -3.83
C CYS A 60 -11.98 5.01 -3.99
N PRO A 61 -12.76 5.23 -2.92
CA PRO A 61 -13.99 6.01 -3.00
C PRO A 61 -13.76 7.51 -3.27
N HIS A 62 -12.54 8.01 -3.05
CA HIS A 62 -12.21 9.42 -3.22
C HIS A 62 -11.66 9.71 -4.63
N CYS A 63 -10.54 9.09 -5.00
CA CYS A 63 -9.91 9.30 -6.31
C CYS A 63 -10.34 8.31 -7.40
N HIS A 64 -11.19 7.32 -7.07
CA HIS A 64 -11.69 6.31 -8.01
C HIS A 64 -10.61 5.46 -8.71
N VAL A 65 -9.37 5.48 -8.21
CA VAL A 65 -8.30 4.64 -8.74
C VAL A 65 -8.52 3.18 -8.33
N LYS A 66 -8.23 2.26 -9.25
CA LYS A 66 -8.27 0.82 -8.97
C LYS A 66 -7.07 0.43 -8.13
N MET A 67 -7.35 -0.16 -6.97
CA MET A 67 -6.35 -0.59 -6.02
C MET A 67 -5.85 -1.98 -6.37
N ASN A 68 -4.55 -2.12 -6.40
CA ASN A 68 -3.91 -3.40 -6.60
C ASN A 68 -3.90 -4.16 -5.27
N VAL A 69 -4.97 -4.92 -5.03
CA VAL A 69 -5.05 -5.84 -3.91
C VAL A 69 -4.14 -7.02 -4.23
N PHE A 70 -2.91 -7.02 -3.72
CA PHE A 70 -2.04 -8.20 -3.80
C PHE A 70 -2.65 -9.30 -2.93
N GLN A 71 -3.54 -10.09 -3.53
CA GLN A 71 -3.95 -11.39 -3.01
C GLN A 71 -2.68 -12.25 -2.93
N LYS A 72 -2.01 -12.27 -1.78
CA LYS A 72 -1.02 -13.31 -1.46
C LYS A 72 -1.78 -14.62 -1.45
N LYS A 73 -1.74 -15.31 -2.59
CA LYS A 73 -2.26 -16.67 -2.76
C LYS A 73 -1.28 -17.66 -2.16
#